data_AF-A0A2P2IG21-F1
#
_entry.id   AF-A0A2P2IG21-F1
#
_cell.length_a   1.000
_cell.length_b   1.000
_cell.length_c   1.000
_cell.angle_alpha   90.00
_cell.angle_beta   90.00
_cell.angle_gamma   90.00
#
_symmetry.space_group_name_H-M   'P 1'
#
loop_
_entity.id
_entity.type
_entity.pdbx_description
1 polymer ?
#
loop_
_entity_poly.entity_id
_entity_poly.type
_entity_poly.pdbx_seq_one_letter_code
_entity_poly.pdbx_strand_id
1 'polypeptide(L)'
;KVIQDPVCYFSLNGDSGFLESPGYPKPYVVSRDCCYDVRRPDEGVCGISLTVEGLDVGVQNPDTGACSTDYLSLPSCAPESGTRICGNTTGQVYEYLYQPSAQSIRFVFHTGDVRAGHLGFRIKYEQLRSCPGPYQTQDTPISVIPGTRGSPCYTRINDLKGSINTPYFPKLYPNNLDCVYEFIRASDSFCGVRMQSVHFEMSPAINTIFGGACTDFLHLPSCGFLCGNIDFSWVVEFQPGAASLKFHFHSDEERGFNGFRITFEQVTEC
;
A
#
# COMPACT_ATOMS: atom_id res chain seq x y z
N LYS A 1 9.40 10.36 -14.19
CA LYS A 1 9.07 11.66 -14.88
C LYS A 1 7.68 12.03 -14.41
N VAL A 2 7.50 13.06 -13.58
CA VAL A 2 6.18 13.40 -13.04
C VAL A 2 5.22 13.58 -14.22
N ILE A 3 4.29 12.65 -14.40
CA ILE A 3 3.23 12.74 -15.39
C ILE A 3 2.21 13.74 -14.84
N GLN A 4 2.62 15.01 -14.73
CA GLN A 4 1.69 16.11 -14.77
C GLN A 4 1.33 16.28 -16.25
N ASP A 5 0.46 15.44 -16.75
CA ASP A 5 -0.41 15.87 -17.85
C ASP A 5 -1.45 16.80 -17.20
N PRO A 6 -1.34 18.14 -17.36
CA PRO A 6 -2.23 19.09 -16.71
C PRO A 6 -3.70 18.92 -17.12
N VAL A 7 -4.00 18.06 -18.11
CA VAL A 7 -5.34 17.79 -18.61
C VAL A 7 -6.13 16.81 -17.73
N CYS A 8 -5.48 16.01 -16.86
CA CYS A 8 -6.17 14.98 -16.07
C CYS A 8 -5.67 14.82 -14.62
N TYR A 9 -5.44 15.94 -13.95
CA TYR A 9 -5.10 15.98 -12.53
C TYR A 9 -6.26 16.56 -11.70
N PHE A 10 -6.68 15.84 -10.66
CA PHE A 10 -7.78 16.24 -9.79
C PHE A 10 -7.30 16.33 -8.34
N SER A 11 -7.40 17.52 -7.73
CA SER A 11 -7.18 17.70 -6.29
C SER A 11 -8.53 17.75 -5.57
N LEU A 12 -8.83 16.72 -4.81
CA LEU A 12 -10.09 16.55 -4.10
C LEU A 12 -9.94 17.05 -2.66
N ASN A 13 -10.77 18.03 -2.29
CA ASN A 13 -10.73 18.69 -0.98
C ASN A 13 -12.04 18.44 -0.22
N GLY A 14 -11.98 18.50 1.10
CA GLY A 14 -13.14 18.33 1.98
C GLY A 14 -13.19 16.96 2.65
N ASP A 15 -14.14 16.82 3.58
CA ASP A 15 -14.30 15.61 4.40
C ASP A 15 -14.93 14.44 3.64
N SER A 16 -15.57 14.70 2.50
CA SER A 16 -16.07 13.67 1.60
C SER A 16 -16.19 14.20 0.17
N GLY A 17 -16.29 13.28 -0.79
CA GLY A 17 -16.45 13.60 -2.21
C GLY A 17 -16.42 12.36 -3.09
N PHE A 18 -16.14 12.54 -4.38
CA PHE A 18 -16.11 11.44 -5.34
C PHE A 18 -14.83 11.46 -6.18
N LEU A 19 -14.23 10.29 -6.38
CA LEU A 19 -13.28 10.02 -7.45
C LEU A 19 -14.07 9.51 -8.64
N GLU A 20 -13.97 10.20 -9.78
CA GLU A 20 -14.66 9.81 -11.01
C GLU A 20 -13.70 9.76 -12.18
N SER A 21 -13.81 8.71 -13.00
CA SER A 21 -13.12 8.70 -14.30
C SER A 21 -13.61 9.88 -15.14
N PRO A 22 -12.75 10.53 -15.94
CA PRO A 22 -13.16 11.77 -16.62
C PRO A 22 -14.26 11.50 -17.64
N GLY A 23 -15.40 12.18 -17.47
CA GLY A 23 -16.58 12.02 -18.33
C GLY A 23 -17.56 10.96 -17.85
N TYR A 24 -17.34 10.30 -16.70
CA TYR A 24 -18.30 9.37 -16.10
C TYR A 24 -19.72 9.98 -16.06
N PRO A 25 -20.79 9.23 -16.40
CA PRO A 25 -20.83 7.79 -16.71
C PRO A 25 -20.64 7.46 -18.20
N LYS A 26 -19.97 8.32 -18.99
CA LYS A 26 -19.62 7.98 -20.38
C LYS A 26 -18.31 7.17 -20.42
N PRO A 27 -18.09 6.37 -21.48
CA PRO A 27 -16.86 5.62 -21.62
C PRO A 27 -15.60 6.47 -21.49
N TYR A 28 -14.61 5.98 -20.75
CA TYR A 28 -13.36 6.71 -20.53
C TYR A 28 -12.48 6.75 -21.79
N VAL A 29 -11.61 7.76 -21.83
CA VAL A 29 -10.60 7.93 -22.87
C VAL A 29 -9.40 7.00 -22.56
N VAL A 30 -8.89 6.36 -23.61
CA VAL A 30 -7.73 5.44 -23.59
C VAL A 30 -6.39 6.17 -23.73
N SER A 31 -5.29 5.48 -23.44
CA SER A 31 -3.89 5.92 -23.55
C SER A 31 -3.57 7.13 -22.69
N ARG A 32 -4.03 7.10 -21.44
CA ARG A 32 -3.89 8.22 -20.50
C ARG A 32 -3.74 7.76 -19.07
N ASP A 33 -2.94 8.52 -18.33
CA ASP A 33 -2.84 8.47 -16.87
C ASP A 33 -3.54 9.69 -16.25
N CYS A 34 -4.47 9.45 -15.34
CA CYS A 34 -5.13 10.49 -14.56
C CYS A 34 -4.78 10.35 -13.09
N CYS A 35 -4.44 11.48 -12.45
CA CYS A 35 -4.05 11.50 -11.04
C CYS A 35 -5.16 12.12 -10.18
N TYR A 36 -5.45 11.50 -9.04
CA TYR A 36 -6.42 11.98 -8.07
C TYR A 36 -5.74 12.11 -6.71
N ASP A 37 -5.60 13.34 -6.24
CA ASP A 37 -5.03 13.65 -4.93
C ASP A 37 -6.17 13.94 -3.96
N VAL A 38 -6.50 12.96 -3.10
CA VAL A 38 -7.42 13.17 -1.98
C VAL A 38 -6.63 13.84 -0.86
N ARG A 39 -6.89 15.14 -0.64
CA ARG A 39 -6.13 15.96 0.31
C ARG A 39 -6.46 15.61 1.74
N ARG A 40 -5.43 15.50 2.58
CA ARG A 40 -5.55 15.40 4.03
C ARG A 40 -5.98 16.77 4.59
N PRO A 41 -7.14 16.89 5.23
CA PRO A 41 -7.63 18.19 5.73
C PRO A 41 -6.78 18.75 6.87
N ASP A 42 -6.43 17.89 7.83
CA ASP A 42 -5.69 18.25 9.04
C ASP A 42 -5.00 17.02 9.65
N GLU A 43 -4.14 17.22 10.64
CA GLU A 43 -3.39 16.13 11.29
C GLU A 43 -4.28 15.12 12.05
N GLY A 44 -5.50 15.52 12.44
CA GLY A 44 -6.47 14.64 13.10
C GLY A 44 -7.17 13.66 12.15
N VAL A 45 -6.95 13.78 10.84
CA VAL A 45 -7.40 12.80 9.85
C VAL A 45 -6.27 11.79 9.63
N CYS A 46 -6.56 10.50 9.83
CA CYS A 46 -5.60 9.41 9.75
C CYS A 46 -5.71 8.60 8.46
N GLY A 47 -6.83 8.66 7.75
CA GLY A 47 -7.04 7.91 6.52
C GLY A 47 -8.29 8.32 5.77
N ILE A 48 -8.69 7.49 4.81
CA ILE A 48 -9.91 7.62 4.01
C ILE A 48 -10.60 6.26 3.88
N SER A 49 -11.92 6.28 3.82
CA SER A 49 -12.76 5.15 3.40
C SER A 49 -13.29 5.43 2.00
N LEU A 50 -13.19 4.44 1.12
CA LEU A 50 -13.64 4.48 -0.26
C LEU A 50 -14.79 3.49 -0.45
N THR A 51 -15.96 3.99 -0.82
CA THR A 51 -17.11 3.16 -1.21
C THR A 51 -17.26 3.17 -2.72
N VAL A 52 -17.14 2.00 -3.34
CA VAL A 52 -17.29 1.86 -4.80
C VAL A 52 -18.77 1.89 -5.16
N GLU A 53 -19.26 3.03 -5.67
CA GLU A 53 -20.66 3.17 -6.13
C GLU A 53 -20.86 2.59 -7.54
N GLY A 54 -19.82 2.61 -8.36
CA GLY A 54 -19.80 1.98 -9.67
C GLY A 54 -18.38 1.83 -10.18
N LEU A 55 -18.05 0.65 -10.69
CA LEU A 55 -16.77 0.39 -11.31
C LEU A 55 -16.96 -0.55 -12.50
N ASP A 56 -16.61 -0.05 -13.68
CA ASP A 56 -16.54 -0.75 -14.96
C ASP A 56 -15.25 -0.27 -15.64
N VAL A 57 -14.14 -0.92 -15.29
CA VAL A 57 -12.78 -0.54 -15.72
C VAL A 57 -12.06 -1.80 -16.18
N GLY A 58 -11.80 -1.93 -17.48
CA GLY A 58 -11.07 -3.08 -18.02
C GLY A 58 -11.58 -4.44 -17.55
N VAL A 59 -10.72 -5.45 -17.62
CA VAL A 59 -11.04 -6.82 -17.20
C VAL A 59 -9.84 -7.41 -16.46
N GLN A 60 -10.10 -8.17 -15.40
CA GLN A 60 -9.05 -8.94 -14.73
C GLN A 60 -8.53 -10.05 -15.64
N ASN A 61 -7.22 -10.26 -15.64
CA ASN A 61 -6.64 -11.41 -16.30
C ASN A 61 -7.18 -12.70 -15.63
N PRO A 62 -7.81 -13.64 -16.38
CA PRO A 62 -8.46 -14.81 -15.79
C PRO A 62 -7.51 -15.75 -15.04
N ASP A 63 -6.26 -15.82 -15.48
CA ASP A 63 -5.27 -16.77 -14.95
C ASP A 63 -4.57 -16.22 -13.70
N THR A 64 -4.35 -14.90 -13.64
CA THR A 64 -3.56 -14.24 -12.59
C THR A 64 -4.40 -13.37 -11.64
N GLY A 65 -5.64 -13.06 -12.01
CA GLY A 65 -6.48 -12.07 -11.31
C GLY A 65 -5.97 -10.63 -11.44
N ALA A 66 -4.87 -10.40 -12.17
CA ALA A 66 -4.20 -9.11 -12.23
C ALA A 66 -4.88 -8.14 -13.21
N CYS A 67 -4.91 -6.87 -12.83
CA CYS A 67 -5.33 -5.77 -13.69
C CYS A 67 -4.11 -5.20 -14.43
N SER A 68 -3.94 -5.58 -15.70
CA SER A 68 -2.74 -5.26 -16.49
C SER A 68 -2.94 -4.12 -17.49
N THR A 69 -4.13 -3.96 -18.07
CA THR A 69 -4.40 -3.00 -19.14
C THR A 69 -4.97 -1.69 -18.62
N ASP A 70 -6.13 -1.74 -17.97
CA ASP A 70 -6.82 -0.59 -17.41
C ASP A 70 -7.01 -0.84 -15.92
N TYR A 71 -6.65 0.13 -15.09
CA TYR A 71 -6.74 -0.02 -13.64
C TYR A 71 -6.69 1.32 -12.92
N LEU A 72 -7.37 1.36 -11.77
CA LEU A 72 -7.12 2.34 -10.73
C LEU A 72 -6.10 1.76 -9.76
N SER A 73 -4.95 2.42 -9.57
CA SER A 73 -3.91 2.00 -8.65
C SER A 73 -3.68 2.99 -7.53
N LEU A 74 -3.11 2.49 -6.43
CA LEU A 74 -2.54 3.27 -5.35
C LEU A 74 -1.02 2.98 -5.27
N PRO A 75 -0.16 3.80 -5.91
CA PRO A 75 1.29 3.56 -5.96
C PRO A 75 1.98 3.52 -4.59
N SER A 76 1.36 4.09 -3.57
CA SER A 76 1.86 4.07 -2.19
C SER A 76 1.56 2.77 -1.42
N CYS A 77 1.06 1.72 -2.09
CA CYS A 77 0.80 0.40 -1.51
C CYS A 77 1.63 -0.70 -2.19
N ALA A 78 1.93 -1.75 -1.42
CA ALA A 78 2.70 -2.92 -1.86
C ALA A 78 2.08 -4.24 -1.35
N PRO A 79 2.45 -5.43 -1.87
CA PRO A 79 3.43 -5.74 -2.96
C PRO A 79 3.01 -5.23 -4.34
N GLU A 80 3.82 -5.35 -5.41
CA GLU A 80 3.29 -5.22 -6.79
C GLU A 80 2.24 -6.30 -7.08
N SER A 81 1.17 -5.88 -7.78
CA SER A 81 -0.25 -6.28 -7.59
C SER A 81 -0.98 -5.59 -6.42
N GLY A 82 -0.32 -4.62 -5.78
CA GLY A 82 -0.87 -3.70 -4.80
C GLY A 82 -1.97 -2.90 -5.45
N THR A 83 -3.09 -2.82 -4.72
CA THR A 83 -4.46 -2.60 -5.18
C THR A 83 -4.58 -1.96 -6.57
N ARG A 84 -4.40 -2.75 -7.63
CA ARG A 84 -4.91 -2.40 -8.96
C ARG A 84 -6.34 -2.89 -9.02
N ILE A 85 -7.27 -1.95 -9.14
CA ILE A 85 -8.69 -2.23 -9.17
C ILE A 85 -9.16 -2.10 -10.62
N CYS A 86 -9.81 -3.16 -11.10
CA CYS A 86 -10.44 -3.26 -12.41
C CYS A 86 -11.59 -4.28 -12.33
N GLY A 87 -12.33 -4.46 -13.44
CA GLY A 87 -13.52 -5.29 -13.52
C GLY A 87 -14.73 -4.57 -12.95
N ASN A 88 -15.47 -5.26 -12.07
CA ASN A 88 -16.60 -4.70 -11.33
C ASN A 88 -16.50 -5.08 -9.85
N THR A 89 -16.22 -4.09 -9.01
CA THR A 89 -16.13 -4.21 -7.55
C THR A 89 -17.18 -3.33 -6.84
N THR A 90 -18.30 -3.05 -7.51
CA THR A 90 -19.37 -2.23 -6.96
C THR A 90 -19.84 -2.78 -5.61
N GLY A 91 -19.96 -1.90 -4.62
CA GLY A 91 -20.30 -2.23 -3.23
C GLY A 91 -19.11 -2.57 -2.33
N GLN A 92 -17.89 -2.72 -2.88
CA GLN A 92 -16.69 -2.90 -2.06
C GLN A 92 -16.31 -1.62 -1.33
N VAL A 93 -15.73 -1.78 -0.14
CA VAL A 93 -15.21 -0.69 0.68
C VAL A 93 -13.71 -0.92 0.91
N TYR A 94 -12.91 0.12 0.69
CA TYR A 94 -11.47 0.11 0.93
C TYR A 94 -11.11 1.21 1.92
N GLU A 95 -10.21 0.94 2.85
CA GLU A 95 -9.71 1.95 3.78
C GLU A 95 -8.21 2.12 3.60
N TYR A 96 -7.75 3.35 3.45
CA TYR A 96 -6.34 3.70 3.24
C TYR A 96 -5.87 4.73 4.25
N LEU A 97 -4.68 4.53 4.82
CA LEU A 97 -4.10 5.48 5.77
C LEU A 97 -3.19 6.49 5.08
N TYR A 98 -3.14 7.69 5.65
CA TYR A 98 -2.11 8.65 5.32
C TYR A 98 -0.78 8.21 5.92
N GLN A 99 0.27 8.24 5.12
CA GLN A 99 1.63 8.10 5.60
C GLN A 99 1.99 9.28 6.54
N PRO A 100 2.99 9.12 7.43
CA PRO A 100 3.46 10.21 8.28
C PRO A 100 3.73 11.49 7.50
N SER A 101 3.12 12.58 7.95
CA SER A 101 3.17 13.93 7.34
C SER A 101 2.61 14.06 5.91
N ALA A 102 1.98 13.02 5.35
CA ALA A 102 1.40 13.10 4.01
C ALA A 102 0.32 14.19 3.90
N GLN A 103 0.31 14.88 2.75
CA GLN A 103 -0.64 15.93 2.40
C GLN A 103 -1.81 15.42 1.57
N SER A 104 -1.63 14.30 0.86
CA SER A 104 -2.69 13.64 0.10
C SER A 104 -2.39 12.15 -0.07
N ILE A 105 -3.42 11.38 -0.40
CA ILE A 105 -3.29 10.05 -1.00
C ILE A 105 -3.50 10.22 -2.50
N ARG A 106 -2.58 9.73 -3.32
CA ARG A 106 -2.65 9.79 -4.78
C ARG A 106 -3.10 8.47 -5.37
N PHE A 107 -4.21 8.49 -6.07
CA PHE A 107 -4.63 7.40 -6.95
C PHE A 107 -4.24 7.72 -8.40
N VAL A 108 -3.89 6.69 -9.16
CA VAL A 108 -3.57 6.79 -10.58
C VAL A 108 -4.50 5.90 -11.37
N PHE A 109 -5.30 6.49 -12.25
CA PHE A 109 -6.10 5.75 -13.21
C PHE A 109 -5.33 5.64 -14.52
N HIS A 110 -4.84 4.43 -14.80
CA HIS A 110 -4.14 4.08 -16.02
C HIS A 110 -5.10 3.46 -17.03
N THR A 111 -4.97 3.86 -18.29
CA THR A 111 -5.73 3.29 -19.40
C THR A 111 -4.78 2.91 -20.53
N GLY A 112 -4.90 1.66 -20.99
CA GLY A 112 -4.20 1.12 -22.16
C GLY A 112 -4.69 1.75 -23.47
N ASP A 113 -4.34 1.18 -24.61
CA ASP A 113 -4.67 1.71 -25.95
C ASP A 113 -5.96 1.15 -26.55
N VAL A 114 -6.54 0.12 -25.94
CA VAL A 114 -7.73 -0.57 -26.44
C VAL A 114 -9.01 0.13 -26.01
N ARG A 115 -9.83 0.55 -26.99
CA ARG A 115 -11.16 1.12 -26.75
C ARG A 115 -12.21 0.02 -26.59
N ALA A 116 -12.41 -0.43 -25.35
CA ALA A 116 -13.42 -1.44 -25.03
C ALA A 116 -14.81 -0.86 -24.65
N GLY A 117 -14.92 0.47 -24.47
CA GLY A 117 -16.21 1.13 -24.20
C GLY A 117 -16.70 1.05 -22.75
N HIS A 118 -15.83 0.67 -21.81
CA HIS A 118 -16.09 0.64 -20.38
C HIS A 118 -16.41 2.04 -19.82
N LEU A 119 -17.39 2.13 -18.91
CA LEU A 119 -17.96 3.38 -18.39
C LEU A 119 -17.04 4.11 -17.39
N GLY A 120 -16.07 3.41 -16.82
CA GLY A 120 -15.13 3.93 -15.84
C GLY A 120 -15.62 3.73 -14.40
N PHE A 121 -15.39 4.70 -13.53
CA PHE A 121 -15.68 4.54 -12.11
C PHE A 121 -16.25 5.79 -11.47
N ARG A 122 -17.01 5.57 -10.40
CA ARG A 122 -17.42 6.55 -9.39
C ARG A 122 -17.26 5.93 -8.01
N ILE A 123 -16.38 6.52 -7.21
CA ILE A 123 -16.02 6.03 -5.88
C ILE A 123 -16.21 7.18 -4.90
N LYS A 124 -17.07 7.00 -3.89
CA LYS A 124 -17.23 7.98 -2.82
C LYS A 124 -16.06 7.85 -1.84
N TYR A 125 -15.41 8.95 -1.49
CA TYR A 125 -14.43 8.97 -0.39
C TYR A 125 -14.99 9.71 0.82
N GLU A 126 -14.61 9.26 2.01
CA GLU A 126 -14.89 9.90 3.30
C GLU A 126 -13.62 9.90 4.15
N GLN A 127 -13.27 11.04 4.75
CA GLN A 127 -12.10 11.15 5.62
C GLN A 127 -12.34 10.41 6.95
N LEU A 128 -11.34 9.68 7.39
CA LEU A 128 -11.35 8.94 8.66
C LEU A 128 -10.56 9.70 9.71
N ARG A 129 -11.23 10.11 10.79
CA ARG A 129 -10.61 10.68 12.00
C ARG A 129 -10.31 9.63 13.06
N SER A 130 -10.96 8.47 12.95
CA SER A 130 -10.70 7.28 13.75
C SER A 130 -10.47 6.14 12.78
N CYS A 131 -9.27 5.58 12.77
CA CYS A 131 -8.88 4.55 11.83
C CYS A 131 -8.70 3.24 12.58
N PRO A 132 -9.74 2.41 12.82
CA PRO A 132 -9.62 1.23 13.66
C PRO A 132 -8.52 0.26 13.20
N GLY A 133 -7.78 -0.35 14.15
CA GLY A 133 -6.72 -1.34 13.88
C GLY A 133 -5.48 -1.18 14.76
N PRO A 134 -4.76 -2.27 15.09
CA PRO A 134 -3.58 -2.23 15.97
C PRO A 134 -2.36 -1.55 15.34
N TYR A 135 -2.42 -1.18 14.06
CA TYR A 135 -1.31 -0.55 13.30
C TYR A 135 -1.52 0.95 13.04
N GLN A 136 -2.41 1.55 13.84
CA GLN A 136 -2.64 2.99 13.90
C GLN A 136 -1.36 3.72 14.31
N THR A 137 -1.07 4.77 13.55
CA THR A 137 -0.32 5.96 13.97
C THR A 137 0.23 5.93 15.41
N GLN A 138 1.54 5.67 15.53
CA GLN A 138 2.40 5.93 16.69
C GLN A 138 2.18 5.13 18.00
N ASP A 139 1.02 4.50 18.24
CA ASP A 139 0.69 3.88 19.55
C ASP A 139 0.56 2.34 19.51
N THR A 140 1.10 1.67 18.49
CA THR A 140 1.27 0.22 18.56
C THR A 140 2.21 -0.11 19.72
N PRO A 141 1.91 -1.07 20.61
CA PRO A 141 2.91 -1.57 21.54
C PRO A 141 4.01 -2.24 20.72
N ILE A 142 5.11 -1.52 20.48
CA ILE A 142 6.29 -2.05 19.81
C ILE A 142 6.79 -3.19 20.69
N SER A 143 6.79 -4.42 20.16
CA SER A 143 7.25 -5.58 20.93
C SER A 143 8.71 -5.40 21.33
N VAL A 144 9.06 -5.88 22.51
CA VAL A 144 10.46 -6.02 22.91
C VAL A 144 10.99 -7.31 22.31
N ILE A 145 12.14 -7.27 21.65
CA ILE A 145 12.73 -8.48 21.05
C ILE A 145 13.17 -9.42 22.19
N PRO A 146 12.60 -10.65 22.28
CA PRO A 146 12.94 -11.60 23.34
C PRO A 146 14.43 -11.94 23.34
N GLY A 147 15.05 -12.06 24.51
CA GLY A 147 16.49 -12.35 24.64
C GLY A 147 17.40 -11.14 24.46
N THR A 148 16.84 -9.95 24.21
CA THR A 148 17.57 -8.68 24.28
C THR A 148 17.38 -8.00 25.64
N ARG A 149 18.20 -6.99 25.95
CA ARG A 149 18.06 -6.18 27.17
C ARG A 149 16.97 -5.10 27.01
N GLY A 150 15.78 -5.49 26.55
CA GLY A 150 14.68 -4.54 26.34
C GLY A 150 14.73 -3.79 25.01
N SER A 151 15.41 -4.33 23.98
CA SER A 151 15.50 -3.66 22.68
C SER A 151 14.12 -3.66 22.00
N PRO A 152 13.57 -2.49 21.63
CA PRO A 152 12.30 -2.41 20.93
C PRO A 152 12.44 -2.95 19.50
N CYS A 153 11.41 -3.63 19.00
CA CYS A 153 11.33 -4.09 17.61
C CYS A 153 10.93 -2.96 16.65
N TYR A 154 11.63 -1.83 16.76
CA TYR A 154 11.39 -0.67 15.91
C TYR A 154 12.72 -0.23 15.31
N THR A 155 12.74 -0.12 13.98
CA THR A 155 13.92 0.28 13.23
C THR A 155 13.59 1.53 12.43
N ARG A 156 14.28 2.63 12.73
CA ARG A 156 14.26 3.84 11.91
C ARG A 156 15.42 3.80 10.91
N ILE A 157 15.10 3.90 9.62
CA ILE A 157 16.00 3.70 8.50
C ILE A 157 16.19 5.03 7.78
N ASN A 158 17.37 5.63 7.93
CA ASN A 158 17.74 6.87 7.24
C ASN A 158 18.65 6.61 6.02
N ASP A 159 19.13 5.38 5.87
CA ASP A 159 20.04 5.01 4.80
C ASP A 159 19.35 5.06 3.43
N LEU A 160 20.12 5.39 2.39
CA LEU A 160 19.64 5.37 1.01
C LEU A 160 19.49 3.95 0.46
N LYS A 161 20.27 3.00 0.98
CA LYS A 161 20.22 1.59 0.58
C LYS A 161 20.72 0.70 1.70
N GLY A 162 20.24 -0.53 1.76
CA GLY A 162 20.65 -1.48 2.78
C GLY A 162 19.81 -2.74 2.75
N SER A 163 19.69 -3.39 3.91
CA SER A 163 18.77 -4.50 4.09
C SER A 163 18.08 -4.44 5.45
N ILE A 164 16.83 -4.91 5.48
CA ILE A 164 16.08 -5.20 6.71
C ILE A 164 15.90 -6.71 6.84
N ASN A 165 15.74 -7.18 8.07
CA ASN A 165 15.47 -8.58 8.35
C ASN A 165 14.66 -8.75 9.63
N THR A 166 13.96 -9.87 9.76
CA THR A 166 13.36 -10.28 11.03
C THR A 166 14.41 -10.42 12.14
N PRO A 167 14.03 -10.27 13.41
CA PRO A 167 14.94 -10.54 14.53
C PRO A 167 15.53 -11.94 14.45
N TYR A 168 16.84 -12.05 14.74
CA TYR A 168 17.62 -13.29 14.72
C TYR A 168 17.85 -13.98 13.37
N PHE A 169 17.42 -13.39 12.25
CA PHE A 169 17.72 -13.90 10.91
C PHE A 169 19.22 -14.28 10.76
N PRO A 170 19.57 -15.47 10.21
CA PRO A 170 18.71 -16.45 9.51
C PRO A 170 18.06 -17.51 10.41
N LYS A 171 18.10 -17.34 11.74
CA LYS A 171 17.35 -18.21 12.67
C LYS A 171 15.86 -17.84 12.66
N LEU A 172 15.07 -18.69 13.30
CA LEU A 172 13.63 -18.48 13.41
C LEU A 172 13.31 -17.17 14.13
N TYR A 173 12.34 -16.41 13.61
CA TYR A 173 11.86 -15.22 14.33
C TYR A 173 11.07 -15.62 15.58
N PRO A 174 11.13 -14.82 16.65
CA PRO A 174 10.28 -15.00 17.84
C PRO A 174 8.80 -14.82 17.52
N ASN A 175 7.95 -15.50 18.29
CA ASN A 175 6.50 -15.37 18.27
C ASN A 175 6.04 -14.11 19.03
N ASN A 176 4.80 -13.66 18.82
CA ASN A 176 4.19 -12.47 19.43
C ASN A 176 4.98 -11.16 19.21
N LEU A 177 5.59 -10.99 18.04
CA LEU A 177 6.29 -9.79 17.65
C LEU A 177 5.40 -8.87 16.81
N ASP A 178 5.35 -7.60 17.22
CA ASP A 178 4.86 -6.48 16.43
C ASP A 178 6.02 -5.51 16.21
N CYS A 179 6.60 -5.58 15.02
CA CYS A 179 7.79 -4.85 14.64
C CYS A 179 7.49 -3.79 13.58
N VAL A 180 8.20 -2.66 13.64
CA VAL A 180 8.03 -1.55 12.70
C VAL A 180 9.36 -1.21 12.03
N TYR A 181 9.33 -1.11 10.71
CA TYR A 181 10.43 -0.59 9.90
C TYR A 181 9.99 0.73 9.27
N GLU A 182 10.53 1.84 9.77
CA GLU A 182 10.23 3.19 9.29
C GLU A 182 11.34 3.69 8.37
N PHE A 183 11.03 3.82 7.08
CA PHE A 183 11.90 4.42 6.07
C PHE A 183 11.71 5.93 6.06
N ILE A 184 12.73 6.67 6.48
CA ILE A 184 12.73 8.13 6.45
C ILE A 184 13.08 8.58 5.04
N ARG A 185 12.19 9.38 4.45
CA ARG A 185 12.38 9.93 3.11
C ARG A 185 13.57 10.87 3.13
N ALA A 186 14.60 10.55 2.33
CA ALA A 186 15.85 11.31 2.37
C ALA A 186 15.70 12.77 1.90
N SER A 187 14.84 13.01 0.92
CA SER A 187 14.42 14.34 0.46
C SER A 187 13.21 14.24 -0.47
N ASP A 188 12.63 15.37 -0.84
CA ASP A 188 11.50 15.42 -1.78
C ASP A 188 11.82 14.89 -3.19
N SER A 189 13.11 14.74 -3.56
CA SER A 189 13.50 14.14 -4.84
C SER A 189 13.34 12.62 -4.87
N PHE A 190 13.27 11.96 -3.71
CA PHE A 190 13.01 10.52 -3.63
C PHE A 190 11.51 10.28 -3.67
N CYS A 191 11.06 9.51 -4.65
CA CYS A 191 9.66 9.21 -4.89
C CYS A 191 9.20 7.92 -4.18
N GLY A 192 10.12 7.01 -3.86
CA GLY A 192 9.75 5.75 -3.23
C GLY A 192 10.93 4.94 -2.71
N VAL A 193 10.62 3.72 -2.26
CA VAL A 193 11.58 2.71 -1.80
C VAL A 193 11.41 1.47 -2.66
N ARG A 194 12.46 1.11 -3.40
CA ARG A 194 12.57 -0.19 -4.07
C ARG A 194 12.88 -1.25 -3.03
N MET A 195 12.11 -2.33 -3.00
CA MET A 195 12.30 -3.47 -2.11
C MET A 195 12.47 -4.74 -2.93
N GLN A 196 13.42 -5.58 -2.54
CA GLN A 196 13.70 -6.85 -3.19
C GLN A 196 13.97 -7.94 -2.15
N SER A 197 13.24 -9.04 -2.22
CA SER A 197 13.50 -10.20 -1.35
C SER A 197 14.85 -10.82 -1.71
N VAL A 198 15.67 -11.06 -0.69
CA VAL A 198 16.83 -11.96 -0.78
C VAL A 198 16.46 -13.32 -0.20
N HIS A 199 15.66 -13.31 0.85
CA HIS A 199 15.02 -14.47 1.44
C HIS A 199 13.70 -14.03 2.07
N PHE A 200 12.65 -14.80 1.89
CA PHE A 200 11.36 -14.54 2.52
C PHE A 200 10.64 -15.86 2.78
N GLU A 201 10.63 -16.28 4.03
CA GLU A 201 9.96 -17.49 4.50
C GLU A 201 9.24 -17.19 5.82
N MET A 202 7.93 -17.04 5.72
CA MET A 202 7.02 -16.77 6.82
C MET A 202 5.93 -17.85 6.90
N SER A 203 5.07 -17.78 7.92
CA SER A 203 3.90 -18.66 8.03
C SER A 203 3.10 -18.69 6.72
N PRO A 204 2.77 -19.89 6.17
CA PRO A 204 1.99 -20.00 4.94
C PRO A 204 0.63 -19.32 5.04
N ALA A 205 0.12 -18.84 3.90
CA ALA A 205 -1.24 -18.34 3.83
C ALA A 205 -2.25 -19.45 4.17
N ILE A 206 -3.29 -19.08 4.92
CA ILE A 206 -4.41 -19.95 5.28
C ILE A 206 -5.66 -19.57 4.49
N ASN A 207 -6.54 -20.53 4.22
CA ASN A 207 -7.85 -20.26 3.63
C ASN A 207 -8.89 -20.09 4.72
N THR A 208 -9.63 -18.99 4.66
CA THR A 208 -10.77 -18.70 5.52
C THR A 208 -12.06 -18.67 4.69
N ILE A 209 -13.22 -18.64 5.35
CA ILE A 209 -14.51 -18.45 4.68
C ILE A 209 -14.63 -17.09 3.97
N PHE A 210 -13.72 -16.14 4.26
CA PHE A 210 -13.65 -14.82 3.65
C PHE A 210 -12.50 -14.68 2.65
N GLY A 211 -11.79 -15.78 2.33
CA GLY A 211 -10.64 -15.80 1.42
C GLY A 211 -9.32 -16.13 2.11
N GLY A 212 -8.20 -15.93 1.40
CA GLY A 212 -6.86 -16.15 1.93
C GLY A 212 -6.51 -15.15 3.03
N ALA A 213 -5.82 -15.61 4.08
CA ALA A 213 -5.33 -14.78 5.18
C ALA A 213 -3.90 -15.20 5.57
N CYS A 214 -3.19 -14.31 6.26
CA CYS A 214 -1.85 -14.55 6.79
C CYS A 214 -1.91 -14.44 8.32
N THR A 215 -1.36 -15.40 9.06
CA THR A 215 -1.25 -15.29 10.52
C THR A 215 -0.01 -14.49 10.90
N ASP A 216 1.13 -14.84 10.31
CA ASP A 216 2.33 -14.00 10.31
C ASP A 216 2.40 -13.21 9.02
N PHE A 217 2.67 -11.92 9.09
CA PHE A 217 2.72 -11.09 7.89
C PHE A 217 3.68 -9.91 7.98
N LEU A 218 4.20 -9.50 6.81
CA LEU A 218 4.77 -8.18 6.59
C LEU A 218 3.78 -7.38 5.74
N HIS A 219 3.44 -6.15 6.14
CA HIS A 219 2.53 -5.32 5.36
C HIS A 219 2.82 -3.82 5.51
N LEU A 220 2.29 -3.02 4.58
CA LEU A 220 1.96 -1.64 4.88
C LEU A 220 0.54 -1.60 5.46
N PRO A 221 0.28 -0.82 6.51
CA PRO A 221 -1.07 -0.61 7.01
C PRO A 221 -2.03 -0.22 5.89
N SER A 222 -3.22 -0.83 5.88
CA SER A 222 -4.25 -0.63 4.86
C SER A 222 -3.89 -1.07 3.42
N CYS A 223 -2.76 -1.74 3.23
CA CYS A 223 -2.41 -2.40 1.98
C CYS A 223 -2.45 -3.93 2.13
N GLY A 224 -1.87 -4.66 1.18
CA GLY A 224 -1.84 -6.13 1.18
C GLY A 224 -0.85 -6.72 2.19
N PHE A 225 -1.11 -7.96 2.60
CA PHE A 225 -0.25 -8.74 3.49
C PHE A 225 0.70 -9.64 2.70
N LEU A 226 1.93 -9.78 3.19
CA LEU A 226 2.95 -10.70 2.67
C LEU A 226 3.20 -11.81 3.67
N CYS A 227 3.04 -13.06 3.23
CA CYS A 227 3.34 -14.24 4.03
C CYS A 227 3.73 -15.43 3.14
N GLY A 228 4.02 -16.58 3.75
CA GLY A 228 4.51 -17.77 3.05
C GLY A 228 5.91 -17.60 2.50
N ASN A 229 6.17 -18.24 1.36
CA ASN A 229 7.46 -18.22 0.67
C ASN A 229 7.29 -17.56 -0.70
N ILE A 230 7.78 -16.33 -0.83
CA ILE A 230 7.58 -15.50 -2.02
C ILE A 230 8.85 -14.77 -2.41
N ASP A 231 9.09 -14.68 -3.72
CA ASP A 231 10.09 -13.79 -4.29
C ASP A 231 9.40 -12.55 -4.86
N PHE A 232 9.93 -11.36 -4.53
CA PHE A 232 9.37 -10.11 -4.98
C PHE A 232 10.43 -9.05 -5.24
N SER A 233 10.12 -8.15 -6.17
CA SER A 233 10.83 -6.90 -6.39
C SER A 233 9.82 -5.85 -6.83
N TRP A 234 9.69 -4.76 -6.08
CA TRP A 234 8.74 -3.69 -6.39
C TRP A 234 9.18 -2.36 -5.79
N VAL A 235 8.54 -1.28 -6.21
CA VAL A 235 8.72 0.06 -5.65
C VAL A 235 7.43 0.46 -4.95
N VAL A 236 7.56 0.96 -3.72
CA VAL A 236 6.45 1.60 -3.00
C VAL A 236 6.70 3.10 -2.92
N GLU A 237 5.73 3.88 -3.39
CA GLU A 237 5.88 5.33 -3.41
C GLU A 237 5.57 5.99 -2.06
N PHE A 238 6.26 7.08 -1.79
CA PHE A 238 5.84 8.02 -0.76
C PHE A 238 4.59 8.76 -1.23
N GLN A 239 3.59 8.84 -0.37
CA GLN A 239 2.45 9.71 -0.60
C GLN A 239 2.93 11.17 -0.73
N PRO A 240 2.23 12.01 -1.52
CA PRO A 240 2.61 13.41 -1.66
C PRO A 240 2.78 14.11 -0.30
N GLY A 241 3.97 14.67 -0.07
CA GLY A 241 4.34 15.36 1.17
C GLY A 241 4.70 14.45 2.34
N ALA A 242 4.67 13.13 2.19
CA ALA A 242 5.05 12.21 3.27
C ALA A 242 6.53 12.35 3.65
N ALA A 243 6.81 12.29 4.95
CA ALA A 243 8.15 12.33 5.52
C ALA A 243 8.76 10.94 5.72
N SER A 244 7.92 9.91 5.86
CA SER A 244 8.37 8.54 6.03
C SER A 244 7.31 7.53 5.56
N LEU A 245 7.73 6.28 5.44
CA LEU A 245 6.90 5.12 5.13
C LEU A 245 7.14 4.03 6.18
N LYS A 246 6.08 3.34 6.62
CA LYS A 246 6.17 2.30 7.66
C LYS A 246 5.69 0.95 7.17
N PHE A 247 6.52 -0.06 7.40
CA PHE A 247 6.16 -1.47 7.29
C PHE A 247 6.00 -2.08 8.67
N HIS A 248 5.02 -2.97 8.80
CA HIS A 248 4.72 -3.69 10.01
C HIS A 248 4.94 -5.18 9.78
N PHE A 249 5.72 -5.81 10.66
CA PHE A 249 5.88 -7.25 10.72
C PHE A 249 5.17 -7.75 11.98
N HIS A 250 4.25 -8.68 11.78
CA HIS A 250 3.49 -9.34 12.83
C HIS A 250 3.79 -10.83 12.83
N SER A 251 3.91 -11.42 14.02
CA SER A 251 3.92 -12.87 14.23
C SER A 251 2.94 -13.26 15.34
N ASP A 252 2.19 -14.34 15.11
CA ASP A 252 1.25 -14.91 16.07
C ASP A 252 1.97 -15.64 17.23
N GLU A 253 1.21 -16.37 18.05
CA GLU A 253 1.75 -17.16 19.16
C GLU A 253 2.51 -18.43 18.75
N GLU A 254 2.39 -18.87 17.50
CA GLU A 254 2.96 -20.11 17.00
C GLU A 254 4.45 -20.00 16.70
N ARG A 255 5.08 -21.14 16.40
CA ARG A 255 6.51 -21.18 16.10
C ARG A 255 6.79 -20.49 14.77
N GLY A 256 7.58 -19.41 14.82
CA GLY A 256 8.05 -18.70 13.64
C GLY A 256 8.96 -19.50 12.70
N PHE A 257 9.12 -18.95 11.50
CA PHE A 257 9.94 -19.46 10.39
C PHE A 257 11.26 -18.71 10.29
N ASN A 258 12.10 -19.01 9.28
CA ASN A 258 13.38 -18.32 9.06
C ASN A 258 13.24 -16.81 8.85
N GLY A 259 12.05 -16.33 8.50
CA GLY A 259 11.72 -14.93 8.39
C GLY A 259 12.18 -14.35 7.07
N PHE A 260 12.56 -13.09 7.07
CA PHE A 260 12.94 -12.41 5.84
C PHE A 260 14.28 -11.70 5.95
N ARG A 261 14.92 -11.55 4.79
CA ARG A 261 15.96 -10.57 4.50
C ARG A 261 15.59 -9.88 3.19
N ILE A 262 15.35 -8.58 3.27
CA ILE A 262 14.90 -7.76 2.15
C ILE A 262 15.93 -6.65 1.94
N THR A 263 16.43 -6.50 0.73
CA THR A 263 17.24 -5.34 0.35
C THR A 263 16.35 -4.18 -0.06
N PHE A 264 16.78 -2.96 0.27
CA PHE A 264 16.06 -1.75 -0.09
C PHE A 264 16.97 -0.70 -0.70
N GLU A 265 16.38 0.18 -1.51
CA GLU A 265 17.01 1.38 -2.08
C GLU A 265 15.97 2.49 -2.21
N GLN A 266 16.24 3.69 -1.69
CA GLN A 266 15.43 4.87 -1.96
C GLN A 266 15.67 5.31 -3.40
N VAL A 267 14.60 5.48 -4.17
CA VAL A 267 14.66 5.79 -5.59
C VAL A 267 14.08 7.17 -5.89
N THR A 268 14.65 7.84 -6.90
CA THR A 268 14.18 9.12 -7.43
C THR A 268 13.36 8.96 -8.70
N GLU A 269 13.35 7.76 -9.27
CA GLU A 269 12.61 7.42 -10.48
C GLU A 269 11.53 6.39 -10.18
N CYS A 270 10.32 6.96 -10.19
CA CYS A 270 9.01 6.36 -10.28
C CYS A 270 8.35 7.11 -11.48
#